data_AF-A0A832CL50-F1
#
_entry.id   AF-A0A832CL50-F1
#
_cell.length_a   1.000
_cell.length_b   1.000
_cell.length_c   1.000
_cell.angle_alpha   90.00
_cell.angle_beta   90.00
_cell.angle_gamma   90.00
#
_symmetry.space_group_name_H-M   'P 1'
#
loop_
_entity.id
_entity.type
_entity.pdbx_description
1 polymer ?
#
loop_
_entity_poly.entity_id
_entity_poly.type
_entity_poly.pdbx_seq_one_letter_code
_entity_poly.pdbx_strand_id
1 'polypeptide(L)'
;MAQTKVPGEPLYIPEEGGWRPYLPLLDEFVSAIELGFRQHKFYVFTPEGITEVESPRGWQRIRALLKLTFKFEKIAQKRNWREHFTEDPKSYLSTLLQLGFKIRFHTYPDLSGVPLQPDLMVLRFFPVFFAVPWLDQLWQPIADYFTLLFKSFDKLYEYFVSLYQNSVFELTIFIIAFCLLFFGIHLFANLRLRYWRSRIPLVIGGWGTRGKSGTERLKAALFNSLGYATVSKTTGCEAMLLHSWPFGELKEMFLFRPYDKATIWEQTFVVRLAGRLHAQVLLWECMGLNPSYVRVLQRHWMKDDFATITNTYPDHEDIQGPAGFNVAEVIAGFIPRKIHSSNHRRTNDPHPKR
;
A
#
# COMPACT_ATOMS: atom_id res chain seq x y z
N MET A 1 17.67 16.40 -20.52
CA MET A 1 17.69 15.17 -19.72
C MET A 1 16.99 14.07 -20.51
N ALA A 2 17.55 12.87 -20.59
CA ALA A 2 16.88 11.73 -21.23
C ALA A 2 15.65 11.31 -20.41
N GLN A 3 14.61 10.80 -21.08
CA GLN A 3 13.41 10.29 -20.42
C GLN A 3 13.81 9.21 -19.40
N THR A 4 13.61 9.48 -18.12
CA THR A 4 13.79 8.48 -17.07
C THR A 4 12.73 7.40 -17.26
N LYS A 5 13.08 6.14 -16.96
CA LYS A 5 12.12 5.01 -17.05
C LYS A 5 11.02 5.07 -15.99
N VAL A 6 11.04 6.08 -15.12
CA VAL A 6 10.10 6.28 -14.02
C VAL A 6 8.95 7.15 -14.53
N PRO A 7 7.71 6.62 -14.61
CA PRO A 7 6.56 7.42 -14.99
C PRO A 7 6.32 8.54 -13.98
N GLY A 8 5.89 9.71 -14.44
CA GLY A 8 5.48 10.83 -13.57
C GLY A 8 6.56 11.85 -13.25
N GLU A 9 7.84 11.57 -13.54
CA GLU A 9 8.92 12.54 -13.32
C GLU A 9 8.90 13.70 -14.33
N PRO A 10 9.40 14.89 -13.92
CA PRO A 10 9.63 16.02 -14.82
C PRO A 10 10.45 15.63 -16.06
N LEU A 11 9.87 15.81 -17.24
CA LEU A 11 10.57 15.63 -18.51
C LEU A 11 10.96 17.00 -19.08
N TYR A 12 12.24 17.21 -19.36
CA TYR A 12 12.70 18.40 -20.07
C TYR A 12 12.29 18.36 -21.55
N ILE A 13 11.65 19.43 -22.02
CA ILE A 13 11.10 19.60 -23.36
C ILE A 13 11.91 20.71 -24.05
N PRO A 14 12.84 20.36 -24.96
CA PRO A 14 13.74 21.32 -25.60
C PRO A 14 13.01 22.46 -26.32
N GLU A 15 11.85 22.17 -26.91
CA GLU A 15 11.04 23.13 -27.68
C GLU A 15 10.46 24.25 -26.79
N GLU A 16 10.33 24.01 -25.48
CA GLU A 16 9.79 24.95 -24.51
C GLU A 16 10.82 25.43 -23.48
N GLY A 17 12.09 25.02 -23.64
CA GLY A 17 13.17 25.44 -22.75
C GLY A 17 13.02 25.01 -21.28
N GLY A 18 12.17 24.02 -20.98
CA GLY A 18 11.82 23.66 -19.60
C GLY A 18 11.02 22.36 -19.49
N TRP A 19 10.51 22.07 -18.29
CA TRP A 19 9.74 20.85 -17.99
C TRP A 19 8.24 21.11 -17.75
N ARG A 20 7.77 22.33 -18.02
CA ARG A 20 6.39 22.83 -17.80
C ARG A 20 5.99 22.88 -16.33
N PRO A 21 6.66 23.69 -15.48
CA PRO A 21 6.35 23.75 -14.05
C PRO A 21 4.90 24.22 -13.79
N TYR A 22 4.29 24.97 -14.70
CA TYR A 22 2.91 25.47 -14.59
C TYR A 22 1.86 24.35 -14.75
N LEU A 23 2.26 23.17 -15.24
CA LEU A 23 1.45 21.95 -15.24
C LEU A 23 1.86 21.06 -14.06
N PRO A 24 1.01 20.95 -13.02
CA PRO A 24 1.30 20.12 -11.85
C PRO A 24 1.59 18.68 -12.25
N LEU A 25 2.43 17.99 -11.48
CA LEU A 25 2.75 16.58 -11.68
C LEU A 25 1.60 15.69 -11.24
N LEU A 26 1.51 14.48 -11.81
CA LEU A 26 0.45 13.55 -11.47
C LEU A 26 0.44 13.16 -9.98
N ASP A 27 1.62 13.12 -9.37
CA ASP A 27 1.80 12.83 -7.94
C ASP A 27 1.24 13.92 -7.02
N GLU A 28 1.23 15.18 -7.48
CA GLU A 28 0.62 16.28 -6.71
C GLU A 28 -0.91 16.12 -6.65
N PHE A 29 -1.52 15.62 -7.73
CA PHE A 29 -2.94 15.27 -7.74
C PHE A 29 -3.26 14.05 -6.86
N VAL A 30 -2.39 13.04 -6.85
CA VAL A 30 -2.52 11.88 -5.95
C VAL A 30 -2.39 12.33 -4.49
N SER A 31 -1.39 13.15 -4.18
CA SER A 31 -1.15 13.69 -2.84
C SER A 31 -2.34 14.52 -2.33
N ALA A 32 -2.94 15.36 -3.19
CA ALA A 32 -4.15 16.10 -2.85
C ALA A 32 -5.35 15.17 -2.50
N ILE A 33 -5.36 13.94 -3.02
CA ILE A 33 -6.34 12.91 -2.68
C ILE A 33 -5.94 12.09 -1.43
N GLU A 34 -4.67 12.00 -1.08
CA GLU A 34 -4.23 11.20 0.07
C GLU A 34 -4.21 11.99 1.39
N LEU A 35 -4.07 13.32 1.33
CA LEU A 35 -3.89 14.20 2.50
C LEU A 35 -5.11 14.37 3.45
N GLY A 36 -6.15 13.54 3.33
CA GLY A 36 -7.29 13.52 4.26
C GLY A 36 -8.64 13.23 3.61
N PHE A 37 -9.73 13.31 4.38
CA PHE A 37 -11.11 13.14 3.88
C PHE A 37 -11.77 14.47 3.44
N ARG A 38 -11.12 15.60 3.69
CA ARG A 38 -11.61 16.93 3.31
C ARG A 38 -11.12 17.32 1.92
N GLN A 39 -11.78 18.30 1.31
CA GLN A 39 -11.31 18.86 0.06
C GLN A 39 -10.00 19.62 0.30
N HIS A 40 -8.94 19.26 -0.41
CA HIS A 40 -7.66 19.95 -0.34
C HIS A 40 -7.51 20.85 -1.56
N LYS A 41 -6.98 22.05 -1.31
CA LYS A 41 -6.56 22.99 -2.35
C LYS A 41 -5.05 23.16 -2.26
N PHE A 42 -4.38 23.21 -3.40
CA PHE A 42 -2.97 23.55 -3.49
C PHE A 42 -2.73 24.52 -4.65
N TYR A 43 -1.61 25.24 -4.56
CA TYR A 43 -1.21 26.26 -5.52
C TYR A 43 0.20 25.95 -6.01
N VAL A 44 0.39 26.01 -7.33
CA VAL A 44 1.70 25.90 -7.96
C VAL A 44 2.07 27.29 -8.48
N PHE A 45 3.12 27.87 -7.90
CA PHE A 45 3.63 29.19 -8.26
C PHE A 45 4.77 29.05 -9.25
N THR A 46 4.60 29.67 -10.42
CA THR A 46 5.57 29.64 -11.52
C THR A 46 5.75 31.04 -12.09
N PRO A 47 6.84 31.34 -12.83
CA PRO A 47 6.99 32.63 -13.50
C PRO A 47 5.82 32.99 -14.43
N GLU A 48 5.19 31.98 -15.05
CA GLU A 48 4.10 32.14 -15.98
C GLU A 48 2.76 32.46 -15.28
N GLY A 49 2.61 32.07 -14.02
CA GLY A 49 1.40 32.30 -13.23
C GLY A 49 1.21 31.30 -12.08
N ILE A 50 -0.01 31.30 -11.53
CA ILE A 50 -0.43 30.50 -10.39
C ILE A 50 -1.46 29.47 -10.86
N THR A 51 -1.12 28.18 -10.75
CA THR A 51 -2.07 27.09 -10.97
C THR A 51 -2.71 26.68 -9.67
N GLU A 52 -4.00 26.96 -9.51
CA GLU A 52 -4.83 26.53 -8.37
C GLU A 52 -5.50 25.20 -8.70
N VAL A 53 -5.38 24.22 -7.80
CA VAL A 53 -6.00 22.91 -7.93
C VAL A 53 -6.81 22.58 -6.68
N GLU A 54 -8.07 22.16 -6.87
CA GLU A 54 -8.89 21.58 -5.82
C GLU A 54 -9.20 20.10 -6.09
N SER A 55 -9.02 19.26 -5.07
CA SER A 55 -9.31 17.82 -5.14
C SER A 55 -10.83 17.53 -5.25
N PRO A 56 -11.25 16.40 -5.86
CA PRO A 56 -12.65 15.94 -5.85
C PRO A 56 -13.16 15.57 -4.45
N ARG A 57 -14.48 15.62 -4.26
CA ARG A 57 -15.19 15.27 -3.01
C ARG A 57 -15.90 13.91 -3.09
N GLY A 58 -16.15 13.28 -1.93
CA GLY A 58 -16.97 12.07 -1.81
C GLY A 58 -16.46 10.88 -2.64
N TRP A 59 -17.36 10.13 -3.26
CA TRP A 59 -17.03 8.93 -4.07
C TRP A 59 -16.20 9.22 -5.32
N GLN A 60 -16.26 10.46 -5.85
CA GLN A 60 -15.40 10.88 -6.96
C GLN A 60 -13.92 10.84 -6.57
N ARG A 61 -13.60 11.05 -5.29
CA ARG A 61 -12.24 10.93 -4.74
C ARG A 61 -11.69 9.51 -4.88
N ILE A 62 -12.49 8.51 -4.48
CA ILE A 62 -12.11 7.09 -4.58
C ILE A 62 -11.96 6.69 -6.06
N ARG A 63 -12.89 7.12 -6.92
CA ARG A 63 -12.82 6.86 -8.35
C ARG A 63 -11.59 7.53 -9.00
N ALA A 64 -11.26 8.75 -8.59
CA ALA A 64 -10.09 9.47 -9.04
C ALA A 64 -8.82 8.76 -8.57
N LEU A 65 -8.72 8.39 -7.29
CA LEU A 65 -7.57 7.66 -6.74
C LEU A 65 -7.33 6.35 -7.51
N LEU A 66 -8.35 5.51 -7.63
CA LEU A 66 -8.24 4.23 -8.35
C LEU A 66 -7.79 4.44 -9.81
N LYS A 67 -8.35 5.44 -10.50
CA LYS A 67 -8.01 5.68 -11.90
C LYS A 67 -6.62 6.31 -12.07
N LEU A 68 -6.19 7.16 -11.14
CA LEU A 68 -4.83 7.70 -11.10
C LEU A 68 -3.80 6.60 -10.80
N THR A 69 -4.08 5.68 -9.86
CA THR A 69 -3.19 4.57 -9.53
C THR A 69 -3.12 3.53 -10.66
N PHE A 70 -4.26 3.09 -11.21
CA PHE A 70 -4.27 2.03 -12.24
C PHE A 70 -3.89 2.52 -13.65
N LYS A 71 -4.02 3.81 -13.94
CA LYS A 71 -3.68 4.39 -15.26
C LYS A 71 -2.60 5.47 -15.13
N PHE A 72 -1.75 5.37 -14.12
CA PHE A 72 -0.76 6.38 -13.78
C PHE A 72 0.13 6.74 -14.98
N GLU A 73 0.81 5.75 -15.56
CA GLU A 73 1.71 5.93 -16.68
C GLU A 73 1.01 6.58 -17.90
N LYS A 74 -0.18 6.07 -18.25
CA LYS A 74 -0.95 6.59 -19.38
C LYS A 74 -1.39 8.03 -19.18
N ILE A 75 -1.74 8.43 -17.96
CA ILE A 75 -2.15 9.81 -17.66
C ILE A 75 -0.93 10.73 -17.57
N ALA A 76 0.18 10.25 -16.98
CA ALA A 76 1.44 11.00 -16.89
C ALA A 76 2.02 11.30 -18.28
N GLN A 77 1.94 10.36 -19.22
CA GLN A 77 2.41 10.57 -20.60
C GLN A 77 1.70 11.71 -21.32
N LYS A 78 0.41 11.94 -21.03
CA LYS A 78 -0.36 13.05 -21.62
C LYS A 78 0.19 14.43 -21.25
N ARG A 79 0.82 14.55 -20.08
CA ARG A 79 1.50 15.79 -19.64
C ARG A 79 2.68 16.13 -20.53
N ASN A 80 3.34 15.10 -21.08
CA ASN A 80 4.53 15.20 -21.92
C ASN A 80 4.17 15.34 -23.41
N TRP A 81 3.01 15.94 -23.71
CA TRP A 81 2.55 16.22 -25.07
C TRP A 81 3.62 16.94 -25.91
N ARG A 82 3.72 16.61 -27.20
CA ARG A 82 4.61 17.25 -28.17
C ARG A 82 3.81 17.60 -29.43
N GLU A 83 4.27 18.59 -30.20
CA GLU A 83 3.57 19.06 -31.40
C GLU A 83 3.37 17.97 -32.47
N HIS A 84 4.22 16.95 -32.49
CA HIS A 84 4.10 15.79 -33.39
C HIS A 84 3.06 14.75 -32.95
N PHE A 85 2.45 14.89 -31.77
CA PHE A 85 1.43 13.96 -31.28
C PHE A 85 0.05 14.33 -31.80
N THR A 86 -0.76 13.30 -32.10
CA THR A 86 -2.15 13.46 -32.59
C THR A 86 -3.13 13.89 -31.49
N GLU A 87 -2.75 13.75 -30.21
CA GLU A 87 -3.59 14.16 -29.08
C GLU A 87 -3.63 15.70 -28.93
N ASP A 88 -4.71 16.23 -28.38
CA ASP A 88 -4.83 17.66 -28.04
C ASP A 88 -3.91 18.00 -26.84
N PRO A 89 -3.17 19.12 -26.83
CA PRO A 89 -2.44 19.60 -25.64
C PRO A 89 -3.29 19.64 -24.36
N LYS A 90 -4.60 19.86 -24.47
CA LYS A 90 -5.55 19.87 -23.34
C LYS A 90 -5.86 18.47 -22.78
N SER A 91 -5.43 17.40 -23.43
CA SER A 91 -5.72 16.00 -23.08
C SER A 91 -5.35 15.66 -21.63
N TYR A 92 -4.26 16.23 -21.11
CA TYR A 92 -3.82 16.03 -19.73
C TYR A 92 -4.81 16.62 -18.71
N LEU A 93 -5.03 17.95 -18.77
CA LEU A 93 -5.91 18.64 -17.83
C LEU A 93 -7.37 18.23 -17.98
N SER A 94 -7.86 18.01 -19.21
CA SER A 94 -9.21 17.50 -19.44
C SER A 94 -9.45 16.11 -18.81
N THR A 95 -8.45 15.23 -18.84
CA THR A 95 -8.54 13.93 -18.17
C THR A 95 -8.68 14.10 -16.65
N LEU A 96 -7.96 15.05 -16.05
CA LEU A 96 -8.03 15.35 -14.61
C LEU A 96 -9.35 16.04 -14.22
N LEU A 97 -9.85 16.96 -15.05
CA LEU A 97 -11.17 17.57 -14.89
C LEU A 97 -12.29 16.52 -14.92
N GLN A 98 -12.22 15.52 -15.81
CA GLN A 98 -13.15 14.39 -15.84
C GLN A 98 -13.09 13.50 -14.59
N LEU A 99 -11.99 13.54 -13.83
CA LEU A 99 -11.87 12.85 -12.54
C LEU A 99 -12.44 13.69 -11.37
N GLY A 100 -12.92 14.91 -11.64
CA GLY A 100 -13.55 15.79 -10.66
C GLY A 100 -12.59 16.78 -9.98
N PHE A 101 -11.36 16.91 -10.48
CA PHE A 101 -10.48 18.00 -10.06
C PHE A 101 -10.98 19.33 -10.62
N LYS A 102 -10.82 20.41 -9.84
CA LYS A 102 -11.00 21.78 -10.34
C LYS A 102 -9.62 22.40 -10.51
N ILE A 103 -9.33 22.91 -11.70
CA ILE A 103 -8.00 23.44 -12.04
C ILE A 103 -8.21 24.84 -12.63
N ARG A 104 -7.53 25.84 -12.08
CA ARG A 104 -7.60 27.25 -12.50
C ARG A 104 -6.19 27.79 -12.68
N PHE A 105 -6.00 28.68 -13.65
CA PHE A 105 -4.71 29.32 -13.89
C PHE A 105 -4.89 30.83 -13.88
N HIS A 106 -4.10 31.51 -13.05
CA HIS A 106 -4.14 32.96 -12.86
C HIS A 106 -2.79 33.55 -13.19
N THR A 107 -2.73 34.63 -13.97
CA THR A 107 -1.49 35.38 -14.17
C THR A 107 -1.25 36.35 -13.01
N TYR A 108 0.01 36.72 -12.76
CA TYR A 108 0.29 37.73 -11.74
C TYR A 108 -0.30 39.09 -12.14
N PRO A 109 -0.76 39.88 -11.16
CA PRO A 109 -1.14 41.26 -11.41
C PRO A 109 0.10 42.11 -11.71
N ASP A 110 -0.06 43.11 -12.56
CA ASP A 110 0.89 44.19 -12.74
C ASP A 110 0.87 45.16 -11.54
N LEU A 111 1.75 46.18 -11.56
CA LEU A 111 1.83 47.18 -10.49
C LEU A 111 0.53 47.99 -10.30
N SER A 112 -0.40 47.92 -11.24
CA SER A 112 -1.73 48.56 -11.20
C SER A 112 -2.87 47.60 -10.78
N GLY A 113 -2.55 46.34 -10.50
CA GLY A 113 -3.51 45.31 -10.09
C GLY A 113 -4.20 44.60 -11.25
N VAL A 114 -3.79 44.84 -12.51
CA VAL A 114 -4.37 44.22 -13.70
C VAL A 114 -3.60 42.92 -14.03
N PRO A 115 -4.28 41.78 -14.28
CA PRO A 115 -3.61 40.54 -14.63
C PRO A 115 -2.72 40.70 -15.88
N LEU A 116 -1.47 40.25 -15.80
CA LEU A 116 -0.55 40.23 -16.94
C LEU A 116 -1.11 39.36 -18.08
N GLN A 117 -0.75 39.69 -19.32
CA GLN A 117 -1.16 38.92 -20.47
C GLN A 117 -0.61 37.49 -20.37
N PRO A 118 -1.47 36.46 -20.44
CA PRO A 118 -1.05 35.06 -20.34
C PRO A 118 -0.27 34.63 -21.58
N ASP A 119 0.79 33.85 -21.37
CA ASP A 119 1.57 33.26 -22.46
C ASP A 119 0.71 32.25 -23.24
N LEU A 120 0.67 32.40 -24.58
CA LEU A 120 -0.03 31.52 -25.50
C LEU A 120 0.45 30.06 -25.39
N MET A 121 1.73 29.85 -25.06
CA MET A 121 2.32 28.51 -24.85
C MET A 121 1.79 27.81 -23.60
N VAL A 122 1.28 28.58 -22.63
CA VAL A 122 0.65 28.04 -21.41
C VAL A 122 -0.84 27.82 -21.65
N LEU A 123 -1.52 28.81 -22.26
CA LEU A 123 -2.96 28.75 -22.53
C LEU A 123 -3.40 27.57 -23.40
N ARG A 124 -2.54 27.05 -24.28
CA ARG A 124 -2.87 25.86 -25.09
C ARG A 124 -3.22 24.63 -24.25
N PHE A 125 -2.70 24.50 -23.03
CA PHE A 125 -2.98 23.37 -22.14
C PHE A 125 -4.25 23.57 -21.31
N PHE A 126 -4.60 24.82 -20.99
CA PHE A 126 -5.77 25.15 -20.20
C PHE A 126 -7.00 25.34 -21.10
N PRO A 127 -8.14 24.69 -20.81
CA PRO A 127 -9.37 24.95 -21.56
C PRO A 127 -9.79 26.42 -21.41
N VAL A 128 -10.19 27.05 -22.52
CA VAL A 128 -10.52 28.49 -22.66
C VAL A 128 -11.51 29.01 -21.60
N PHE A 129 -12.33 28.12 -21.03
CA PHE A 129 -13.28 28.42 -19.96
C PHE A 129 -12.67 28.94 -18.65
N PHE A 130 -11.37 28.77 -18.42
CA PHE A 130 -10.72 29.11 -17.14
C PHE A 130 -9.79 30.34 -17.19
N ALA A 131 -9.64 30.98 -18.35
CA ALA A 131 -8.75 32.13 -18.53
C ALA A 131 -9.44 33.50 -18.34
N VAL A 132 -10.73 33.51 -18.00
CA VAL A 132 -11.57 34.71 -18.10
C VAL A 132 -12.51 34.82 -16.89
N PRO A 133 -12.28 35.76 -15.95
CA PRO A 133 -13.04 35.88 -14.70
C PRO A 133 -14.56 36.12 -14.84
N TRP A 134 -15.04 36.62 -15.99
CA TRP A 134 -16.46 36.95 -16.18
C TRP A 134 -17.35 35.75 -16.58
N LEU A 135 -16.76 34.58 -16.89
CA LEU A 135 -17.50 33.38 -17.30
C LEU A 135 -18.11 32.57 -16.13
N ASP A 136 -17.78 32.92 -14.88
CA ASP A 136 -18.39 32.31 -13.67
C ASP A 136 -19.92 32.55 -13.61
N GLN A 137 -20.43 33.61 -14.25
CA GLN A 137 -21.85 33.93 -14.31
C GLN A 137 -22.65 33.02 -15.26
N LEU A 138 -22.00 32.42 -16.26
CA LEU A 138 -22.62 31.50 -17.24
C LEU A 138 -22.58 30.03 -16.79
N TRP A 139 -21.79 29.70 -15.76
CA TRP A 139 -21.63 28.34 -15.23
C TRP A 139 -22.61 27.97 -14.12
N GLN A 140 -23.25 28.96 -13.47
CA GLN A 140 -24.28 28.74 -12.44
C GLN A 140 -25.44 27.85 -12.90
N PRO A 141 -26.04 28.01 -14.10
CA PRO A 141 -27.16 27.17 -14.53
C PRO A 141 -26.76 25.71 -14.81
N ILE A 142 -25.53 25.47 -15.25
CA ILE A 142 -25.00 24.11 -15.50
C ILE A 142 -24.63 23.44 -14.18
N ALA A 143 -24.01 24.20 -13.25
CA ALA A 143 -23.73 23.73 -11.90
C ALA A 143 -25.02 23.38 -11.15
N ASP A 144 -26.08 24.18 -11.29
CA ASP A 144 -27.40 23.90 -10.71
C ASP A 144 -28.04 22.64 -11.31
N TYR A 145 -27.89 22.41 -12.62
CA TYR A 145 -28.37 21.20 -13.29
C TYR A 145 -27.63 19.94 -12.80
N PHE A 146 -26.30 20.02 -12.62
CA PHE A 146 -25.51 18.94 -12.03
C PHE A 146 -25.84 18.73 -10.54
N THR A 147 -26.09 19.80 -9.79
CA THR A 147 -26.50 19.74 -8.39
C THR A 147 -27.88 19.09 -8.26
N LEU A 148 -28.79 19.34 -9.20
CA LEU A 148 -30.10 18.68 -9.28
C LEU A 148 -29.97 17.18 -9.62
N LEU A 149 -29.06 16.82 -10.52
CA LEU A 149 -28.78 15.44 -10.93
C LEU A 149 -28.16 14.59 -9.79
N PHE A 150 -27.39 15.22 -8.90
CA PHE A 150 -26.76 14.60 -7.73
C PHE A 150 -27.50 14.83 -6.41
N LYS A 151 -28.65 15.51 -6.42
CA LYS A 151 -29.46 15.85 -5.23
C LYS A 151 -29.94 14.62 -4.44
N SER A 152 -29.99 13.47 -5.08
CA SER A 152 -30.29 12.17 -4.43
C SER A 152 -29.14 11.65 -3.56
N PHE A 153 -27.91 12.14 -3.75
CA PHE A 153 -26.71 11.74 -3.00
C PHE A 153 -26.38 12.69 -1.84
N ASP A 154 -26.73 13.97 -1.94
CA ASP A 154 -26.60 14.91 -0.83
C ASP A 154 -27.50 14.52 0.34
N LYS A 155 -28.66 13.89 0.10
CA LYS A 155 -29.47 13.31 1.19
C LYS A 155 -28.74 12.20 1.96
N LEU A 156 -27.92 11.38 1.29
CA LEU A 156 -27.10 10.37 1.94
C LEU A 156 -25.94 11.03 2.69
N TYR A 157 -25.30 12.03 2.10
CA TYR A 157 -24.23 12.78 2.75
C TYR A 157 -24.73 13.59 3.95
N GLU A 158 -25.85 14.30 3.86
CA GLU A 158 -26.51 15.03 4.97
C GLU A 158 -27.07 14.08 6.03
N TYR A 159 -27.54 12.90 5.65
CA TYR A 159 -27.89 11.84 6.60
C TYR A 159 -26.66 11.33 7.36
N PHE A 160 -25.53 11.11 6.69
CA PHE A 160 -24.27 10.69 7.33
C PHE A 160 -23.53 11.83 8.07
N VAL A 161 -23.71 13.09 7.67
CA VAL A 161 -22.96 14.25 8.19
C VAL A 161 -23.75 15.10 9.18
N SER A 162 -25.09 15.07 9.14
CA SER A 162 -25.87 15.69 10.21
C SER A 162 -25.81 14.80 11.45
N LEU A 163 -24.88 15.14 12.34
CA LEU A 163 -24.74 14.58 13.68
C LEU A 163 -26.01 14.78 14.56
N TYR A 164 -27.03 15.48 14.05
CA TYR A 164 -28.25 15.85 14.74
C TYR A 164 -29.54 15.21 14.19
N GLN A 165 -29.49 14.39 13.12
CA GLN A 165 -30.69 13.66 12.63
C GLN A 165 -30.53 12.14 12.56
N ASN A 166 -29.37 11.59 12.92
CA ASN A 166 -29.22 10.14 13.04
C ASN A 166 -29.99 9.67 14.27
N SER A 167 -31.03 8.88 14.06
CA SER A 167 -31.71 8.22 15.17
C SER A 167 -30.75 7.26 15.88
N VAL A 168 -30.94 7.03 17.18
CA VAL A 168 -30.16 6.05 17.96
C VAL A 168 -30.17 4.66 17.27
N PHE A 169 -31.25 4.35 16.57
CA PHE A 169 -31.41 3.12 15.79
C PHE A 169 -30.43 3.03 14.61
N GLU A 170 -30.28 4.09 13.83
CA GLU A 170 -29.39 4.11 12.67
C GLU A 170 -27.91 4.07 13.07
N LEU A 171 -27.56 4.78 14.15
CA LEU A 171 -26.24 4.68 14.75
C LEU A 171 -25.95 3.25 15.24
N THR A 172 -26.94 2.59 15.85
CA THR A 172 -26.81 1.20 16.32
C THR A 172 -26.58 0.25 15.15
N ILE A 173 -27.34 0.37 14.07
CA ILE A 173 -27.15 -0.44 12.86
C ILE A 173 -25.76 -0.20 12.27
N PHE A 174 -25.33 1.06 12.18
CA PHE A 174 -24.02 1.41 11.65
C PHE A 174 -22.90 0.79 12.49
N ILE A 175 -22.96 0.89 13.82
CA ILE A 175 -21.98 0.29 14.73
C ILE A 175 -21.96 -1.24 14.56
N ILE A 176 -23.13 -1.89 14.51
CA ILE A 176 -23.22 -3.34 14.31
C ILE A 176 -22.62 -3.73 12.96
N ALA A 177 -22.97 -3.04 11.88
CA ALA A 177 -22.45 -3.31 10.54
C ALA A 177 -20.93 -3.11 10.47
N PHE A 178 -20.42 -2.03 11.08
CA PHE A 178 -19.00 -1.75 11.17
C PHE A 178 -18.26 -2.82 11.99
N CYS A 179 -18.79 -3.20 13.14
CA CYS A 179 -18.25 -4.29 13.96
C CYS A 179 -18.23 -5.61 13.18
N LEU A 180 -19.34 -5.99 12.54
CA LEU A 180 -19.43 -7.20 11.73
C LEU A 180 -18.43 -7.19 10.58
N LEU A 181 -18.27 -6.06 9.89
CA LEU A 181 -17.27 -5.90 8.84
C LEU A 181 -15.85 -6.04 9.40
N PHE A 182 -15.54 -5.31 10.47
CA PHE A 182 -14.24 -5.33 11.13
C PHE A 182 -13.88 -6.75 11.59
N PHE A 183 -14.73 -7.40 12.39
CA PHE A 183 -14.50 -8.76 12.87
C PHE A 183 -14.53 -9.78 11.73
N GLY A 184 -15.37 -9.59 10.71
CA GLY A 184 -15.46 -10.45 9.53
C GLY A 184 -14.16 -10.46 8.73
N ILE A 185 -13.56 -9.29 8.48
CA ILE A 185 -12.26 -9.17 7.80
C ILE A 185 -11.16 -9.85 8.62
N HIS A 186 -11.12 -9.61 9.94
CA HIS A 186 -10.11 -10.21 10.82
C HIS A 186 -10.26 -11.74 10.91
N LEU A 187 -11.49 -12.24 10.96
CA LEU A 187 -11.78 -13.67 10.95
C LEU A 187 -11.34 -14.29 9.63
N PHE A 188 -11.70 -13.69 8.50
CA PHE A 188 -11.31 -14.16 7.18
C PHE A 188 -9.78 -14.21 7.01
N ALA A 189 -9.07 -13.16 7.42
CA ALA A 189 -7.61 -13.12 7.38
C ALA A 189 -6.98 -14.25 8.21
N ASN A 190 -7.47 -14.45 9.44
CA ASN A 190 -7.00 -15.51 10.33
C ASN A 190 -7.30 -16.92 9.78
N LEU A 191 -8.49 -17.16 9.23
CA LEU A 191 -8.86 -18.44 8.62
C LEU A 191 -7.98 -18.74 7.40
N ARG A 192 -7.74 -17.74 6.55
CA ARG A 192 -6.87 -17.87 5.39
C ARG A 192 -5.44 -18.21 5.80
N LEU A 193 -4.90 -17.55 6.82
CA LEU A 193 -3.57 -17.85 7.34
C LEU A 193 -3.48 -19.28 7.86
N ARG A 194 -4.47 -19.72 8.66
CA ARG A 194 -4.54 -21.09 9.18
C ARG A 194 -4.59 -22.13 8.06
N TYR A 195 -5.36 -21.86 7.01
CA TYR A 195 -5.46 -22.72 5.83
C TYR A 195 -4.11 -22.90 5.13
N TRP A 196 -3.35 -21.81 4.91
CA TRP A 196 -2.03 -21.92 4.28
C TRP A 196 -1.01 -22.58 5.22
N ARG A 197 -1.03 -22.24 6.51
CA ARG A 197 -0.14 -22.86 7.52
C ARG A 197 -0.38 -24.36 7.63
N SER A 198 -1.63 -24.84 7.58
CA SER A 198 -1.94 -26.27 7.68
C SER A 198 -1.49 -27.11 6.48
N ARG A 199 -1.08 -26.47 5.38
CA ARG A 199 -0.53 -27.13 4.20
C ARG A 199 0.96 -27.39 4.28
N ILE A 200 1.63 -26.84 5.29
CA ILE A 200 3.07 -26.95 5.48
C ILE A 200 3.31 -28.01 6.56
N PRO A 201 3.89 -29.17 6.21
CA PRO A 201 4.07 -30.29 7.13
C PRO A 201 4.93 -29.99 8.35
N LEU A 202 6.06 -29.29 8.15
CA LEU A 202 7.01 -28.99 9.21
C LEU A 202 7.31 -27.49 9.24
N VAL A 203 7.12 -26.87 10.40
CA VAL A 203 7.49 -25.46 10.62
C VAL A 203 8.37 -25.30 11.83
N ILE A 204 9.51 -24.65 11.62
CA ILE A 204 10.50 -24.41 12.67
C ILE A 204 10.77 -22.91 12.77
N GLY A 205 10.33 -22.32 13.88
CA GLY A 205 10.62 -20.93 14.20
C GLY A 205 12.01 -20.74 14.80
N GLY A 206 12.66 -19.62 14.53
CA GLY A 206 13.90 -19.20 15.16
C GLY A 206 13.75 -17.86 15.86
N TRP A 207 14.32 -17.74 17.05
CA TRP A 207 14.42 -16.46 17.74
C TRP A 207 15.67 -16.38 18.62
N GLY A 208 15.91 -15.20 19.18
CA GLY A 208 17.10 -14.87 19.94
C GLY A 208 17.61 -13.48 19.58
N THR A 209 18.55 -12.95 20.36
CA THR A 209 19.04 -11.58 20.11
C THR A 209 20.05 -11.56 18.96
N ARG A 210 21.05 -12.45 18.96
CA ARG A 210 22.05 -12.56 17.89
C ARG A 210 22.05 -13.90 17.14
N GLY A 211 22.56 -13.92 15.92
CA GLY A 211 22.80 -15.15 15.16
C GLY A 211 21.57 -15.80 14.49
N LYS A 212 20.37 -15.22 14.61
CA LYS A 212 19.11 -15.74 14.02
C LYS A 212 19.26 -16.11 12.55
N SER A 213 19.68 -15.17 11.71
CA SER A 213 19.73 -15.37 10.26
C SER A 213 20.81 -16.35 9.82
N GLY A 214 21.92 -16.44 10.56
CA GLY A 214 22.93 -17.47 10.33
C GLY A 214 22.37 -18.86 10.61
N THR A 215 21.71 -19.02 11.77
CA THR A 215 21.08 -20.29 12.15
C THR A 215 19.96 -20.69 11.18
N GLU A 216 19.13 -19.75 10.71
CA GLU A 216 18.09 -20.04 9.70
C GLU A 216 18.68 -20.50 8.38
N ARG A 217 19.78 -19.89 7.92
CA ARG A 217 20.46 -20.31 6.68
C ARG A 217 21.10 -21.71 6.83
N LEU A 218 21.69 -22.03 7.98
CA LEU A 218 22.21 -23.36 8.25
C LEU A 218 21.10 -24.43 8.28
N LYS A 219 19.96 -24.13 8.91
CA LYS A 219 18.78 -25.01 8.84
C LYS A 219 18.29 -25.19 7.41
N ALA A 220 18.21 -24.11 6.62
CA ALA A 220 17.80 -24.19 5.22
C ALA A 220 18.75 -25.07 4.39
N ALA A 221 20.07 -24.92 4.58
CA ALA A 221 21.07 -25.76 3.93
C ALA A 221 20.93 -27.24 4.31
N LEU A 222 20.69 -27.54 5.59
CA LEU A 222 20.46 -28.90 6.08
C LEU A 222 19.24 -29.55 5.39
N PHE A 223 18.07 -28.92 5.46
CA PHE A 223 16.86 -29.48 4.85
C PHE A 223 16.97 -29.57 3.32
N ASN A 224 17.66 -28.62 2.70
CA ASN A 224 17.94 -28.69 1.27
C ASN A 224 18.83 -29.88 0.92
N SER A 225 19.89 -30.15 1.69
CA SER A 225 20.78 -31.30 1.46
C SER A 225 20.08 -32.65 1.65
N LEU A 226 19.02 -32.68 2.46
CA LEU A 226 18.15 -33.84 2.64
C LEU A 226 17.11 -33.99 1.52
N GLY A 227 17.08 -33.06 0.56
CA GLY A 227 16.19 -33.09 -0.59
C GLY A 227 14.77 -32.55 -0.34
N TYR A 228 14.53 -31.83 0.76
CA TYR A 228 13.21 -31.28 1.07
C TYR A 228 12.96 -29.95 0.38
N ALA A 229 11.74 -29.77 -0.14
CA ALA A 229 11.24 -28.45 -0.58
C ALA A 229 11.19 -27.50 0.62
N THR A 230 12.11 -26.55 0.66
CA THR A 230 12.31 -25.68 1.82
C THR A 230 12.00 -24.24 1.46
N VAL A 231 11.32 -23.54 2.35
CA VAL A 231 11.21 -22.08 2.34
C VAL A 231 11.76 -21.56 3.66
N SER A 232 12.68 -20.60 3.62
CA SER A 232 13.20 -19.95 4.82
C SER A 232 13.10 -18.44 4.71
N LYS A 233 12.73 -17.78 5.80
CA LYS A 233 12.69 -16.31 5.87
C LYS A 233 13.69 -15.81 6.90
N THR A 234 14.56 -14.90 6.47
CA THR A 234 15.56 -14.22 7.29
C THR A 234 15.38 -12.70 7.22
N THR A 235 15.77 -11.99 8.28
CA THR A 235 15.58 -10.54 8.48
C THR A 235 16.85 -9.87 8.98
N GLY A 236 18.02 -10.33 8.52
CA GLY A 236 19.33 -9.85 8.95
C GLY A 236 19.62 -8.40 8.50
N CYS A 237 20.76 -8.16 7.84
CA CYS A 237 21.00 -6.83 7.23
C CYS A 237 19.92 -6.51 6.20
N GLU A 238 19.48 -7.53 5.45
CA GLU A 238 18.39 -7.46 4.50
C GLU A 238 17.40 -8.60 4.73
N ALA A 239 16.14 -8.36 4.36
CA ALA A 239 15.11 -9.38 4.43
C ALA A 239 15.21 -10.30 3.22
N MET A 240 15.48 -11.58 3.47
CA MET A 240 15.67 -12.57 2.42
C MET A 240 14.68 -13.71 2.56
N LEU A 241 14.23 -14.21 1.41
CA LEU A 241 13.50 -15.45 1.27
C LEU A 241 14.42 -16.46 0.59
N LEU A 242 14.66 -17.59 1.23
CA LEU A 242 15.34 -18.72 0.64
C LEU A 242 14.29 -19.74 0.20
N HIS A 243 14.49 -20.34 -0.97
CA HIS A 243 13.59 -21.35 -1.50
C HIS A 243 14.36 -22.41 -2.30
N SER A 244 13.99 -23.67 -2.07
CA SER A 244 14.38 -24.79 -2.92
C SER A 244 13.20 -25.67 -3.28
N TRP A 245 13.29 -26.26 -4.47
CA TRP A 245 12.50 -27.43 -4.86
C TRP A 245 13.14 -28.70 -4.28
N PRO A 246 12.42 -29.83 -4.22
CA PRO A 246 13.03 -31.09 -3.80
C PRO A 246 14.25 -31.43 -4.65
N PHE A 247 15.36 -31.78 -4.00
CA PHE A 247 16.67 -32.02 -4.62
C PHE A 247 17.19 -30.89 -5.52
N GLY A 248 16.65 -29.68 -5.37
CA GLY A 248 17.06 -28.50 -6.14
C GLY A 248 18.10 -27.66 -5.43
N GLU A 249 18.61 -26.65 -6.15
CA GLU A 249 19.46 -25.64 -5.56
C GLU A 249 18.67 -24.71 -4.62
N LEU A 250 19.29 -24.34 -3.50
CA LEU A 250 18.76 -23.34 -2.59
C LEU A 250 19.01 -21.94 -3.18
N LYS A 251 17.93 -21.26 -3.56
CA LYS A 251 17.97 -19.91 -4.11
C LYS A 251 17.62 -18.89 -3.04
N GLU A 252 18.31 -17.77 -3.02
CA GLU A 252 18.05 -16.65 -2.12
C GLU A 252 17.54 -15.45 -2.94
N MET A 253 16.47 -14.82 -2.47
CA MET A 253 15.84 -13.67 -3.12
C MET A 253 15.42 -12.63 -2.07
N PHE A 254 15.39 -11.36 -2.47
CA PHE A 254 14.92 -10.30 -1.58
C PHE A 254 13.44 -10.48 -1.24
N LEU A 255 13.11 -10.28 0.02
CA LEU A 255 11.73 -10.17 0.49
C LEU A 255 11.32 -8.70 0.38
N PHE A 256 10.53 -8.40 -0.64
CA PHE A 256 10.09 -7.03 -0.91
C PHE A 256 9.32 -6.41 0.28
N ARG A 257 9.80 -5.27 0.77
CA ARG A 257 9.18 -4.47 1.84
C ARG A 257 8.82 -3.10 1.29
N PRO A 258 7.54 -2.72 1.24
CA PRO A 258 7.16 -1.36 0.90
C PRO A 258 7.82 -0.35 1.85
N TYR A 259 8.55 0.62 1.29
CA TYR A 259 9.29 1.65 2.04
C TYR A 259 10.34 1.09 3.02
N ASP A 260 10.83 -0.13 2.79
CA ASP A 260 11.75 -0.86 3.68
C ASP A 260 11.25 -1.01 5.13
N LYS A 261 9.93 -0.89 5.34
CA LYS A 261 9.33 -1.04 6.67
C LYS A 261 8.95 -2.48 6.93
N ALA A 262 9.51 -3.03 8.00
CA ALA A 262 9.11 -4.33 8.49
C ALA A 262 7.73 -4.29 9.16
N THR A 263 6.92 -5.30 8.86
CA THR A 263 5.62 -5.48 9.52
C THR A 263 5.44 -6.95 9.86
N ILE A 264 4.71 -7.23 10.95
CA ILE A 264 4.37 -8.62 11.29
C ILE A 264 3.54 -9.28 10.17
N TRP A 265 2.78 -8.50 9.39
CA TRP A 265 1.96 -8.96 8.28
C TRP A 265 2.75 -9.62 7.15
N GLU A 266 4.03 -9.27 6.97
CA GLU A 266 4.96 -9.96 6.08
C GLU A 266 4.92 -11.49 6.27
N GLN A 267 4.79 -11.95 7.52
CA GLN A 267 4.73 -13.38 7.82
C GLN A 267 3.54 -14.07 7.14
N THR A 268 2.41 -13.38 6.98
CA THR A 268 1.23 -13.94 6.31
C THR A 268 1.48 -14.17 4.81
N PHE A 269 2.28 -13.31 4.18
CA PHE A 269 2.71 -13.47 2.80
C PHE A 269 3.64 -14.67 2.65
N VAL A 270 4.64 -14.78 3.52
CA VAL A 270 5.61 -15.89 3.51
C VAL A 270 4.90 -17.24 3.69
N VAL A 271 3.98 -17.35 4.64
CA VAL A 271 3.20 -18.59 4.87
C VAL A 271 2.34 -18.94 3.65
N ARG A 272 1.67 -17.95 3.06
CA ARG A 272 0.88 -18.17 1.84
C ARG A 272 1.76 -18.61 0.68
N LEU A 273 2.93 -17.99 0.51
CA LEU A 273 3.87 -18.33 -0.53
C LEU A 273 4.40 -19.76 -0.35
N ALA A 274 4.85 -20.12 0.85
CA ALA A 274 5.30 -21.46 1.19
C ALA A 274 4.21 -22.52 0.91
N GLY A 275 2.97 -22.25 1.30
CA GLY A 275 1.84 -23.14 1.01
C GLY A 275 1.46 -23.22 -0.48
N ARG A 276 1.76 -22.21 -1.30
CA ARG A 276 1.59 -22.25 -2.77
C ARG A 276 2.74 -22.97 -3.47
N LEU A 277 3.94 -22.88 -2.92
CA LEU A 277 5.13 -23.58 -3.40
C LEU A 277 5.17 -25.04 -2.92
N HIS A 278 4.15 -25.50 -2.19
CA HIS A 278 4.10 -26.84 -1.61
C HIS A 278 5.33 -27.17 -0.77
N ALA A 279 5.84 -26.18 -0.02
CA ALA A 279 6.99 -26.36 0.86
C ALA A 279 6.70 -27.46 1.89
N GLN A 280 7.65 -28.39 2.02
CA GLN A 280 7.62 -29.44 3.02
C GLN A 280 8.11 -28.91 4.37
N VAL A 281 9.04 -27.96 4.33
CA VAL A 281 9.62 -27.30 5.51
C VAL A 281 9.52 -25.78 5.35
N LEU A 282 8.92 -25.12 6.33
CA LEU A 282 9.00 -23.66 6.48
C LEU A 282 9.85 -23.31 7.70
N LEU A 283 10.90 -22.55 7.43
CA LEU A 283 11.80 -21.99 8.42
C LEU A 283 11.55 -20.48 8.50
N TRP A 284 11.55 -19.90 9.68
CA TRP A 284 11.36 -18.46 9.79
C TRP A 284 11.97 -17.94 11.07
N GLU A 285 12.67 -16.80 10.97
CA GLU A 285 13.06 -16.06 12.17
C GLU A 285 12.01 -15.03 12.60
N CYS A 286 11.83 -14.96 13.91
CA CYS A 286 11.03 -13.95 14.58
C CYS A 286 11.80 -12.62 14.61
N MET A 287 11.11 -11.58 14.13
CA MET A 287 11.56 -10.19 14.17
C MET A 287 10.82 -9.38 15.25
N GLY A 288 9.78 -9.95 15.87
CA GLY A 288 8.99 -9.24 16.87
C GLY A 288 9.79 -8.97 18.14
N LEU A 289 9.96 -7.70 18.49
CA LEU A 289 10.51 -7.28 19.79
C LEU A 289 9.43 -7.15 20.85
N ASN A 290 8.26 -6.63 20.46
CA ASN A 290 7.15 -6.44 21.39
C ASN A 290 6.58 -7.81 21.83
N PRO A 291 6.48 -8.09 23.16
CA PRO A 291 5.98 -9.36 23.68
C PRO A 291 4.59 -9.76 23.13
N SER A 292 3.72 -8.79 22.86
CA SER A 292 2.39 -9.04 22.30
C SER A 292 2.47 -9.55 20.86
N TYR A 293 3.38 -9.01 20.03
CA TYR A 293 3.57 -9.47 18.65
C TYR A 293 4.16 -10.87 18.61
N VAL A 294 5.12 -11.16 19.48
CA VAL A 294 5.71 -12.48 19.65
C VAL A 294 4.62 -13.51 19.95
N ARG A 295 3.74 -13.20 20.92
CA ARG A 295 2.61 -14.07 21.25
C ARG A 295 1.64 -14.24 20.09
N VAL A 296 1.30 -13.18 19.37
CA VAL A 296 0.41 -13.28 18.19
C VAL A 296 1.03 -14.16 17.12
N LEU A 297 2.27 -13.89 16.74
CA LEU A 297 3.00 -14.64 15.72
C LEU A 297 3.11 -16.12 16.12
N GLN A 298 3.56 -16.44 17.32
CA GLN A 298 3.74 -17.84 17.69
C GLN A 298 2.43 -18.55 18.04
N ARG A 299 1.59 -17.97 18.90
CA ARG A 299 0.44 -18.67 19.49
C ARG A 299 -0.76 -18.73 18.55
N HIS A 300 -0.94 -17.71 17.71
CA HIS A 300 -2.14 -17.58 16.88
C HIS A 300 -1.86 -17.90 15.41
N TRP A 301 -0.72 -17.44 14.89
CA TRP A 301 -0.42 -17.49 13.46
C TRP A 301 0.37 -18.72 13.07
N MET A 302 1.57 -18.86 13.61
CA MET A 302 2.56 -19.84 13.15
C MET A 302 2.41 -21.19 13.82
N LYS A 303 2.22 -21.24 15.16
CA LYS A 303 2.10 -22.49 15.91
C LYS A 303 3.16 -23.50 15.47
N ASP A 304 4.42 -23.12 15.65
CA ASP A 304 5.54 -23.90 15.15
C ASP A 304 5.57 -25.30 15.77
N ASP A 305 6.04 -26.27 15.00
CA ASP A 305 6.25 -27.64 15.46
C ASP A 305 7.49 -27.70 16.37
N PHE A 306 8.51 -26.93 16.03
CA PHE A 306 9.71 -26.72 16.83
C PHE A 306 10.10 -25.24 16.87
N ALA A 307 10.76 -24.82 17.94
CA ALA A 307 11.40 -23.51 18.01
C ALA A 307 12.88 -23.65 18.35
N THR A 308 13.68 -22.77 17.78
CA THR A 308 15.12 -22.65 18.01
C THR A 308 15.39 -21.32 18.67
N ILE A 309 16.05 -21.33 19.83
CA ILE A 309 16.49 -20.13 20.53
C ILE A 309 18.01 -20.05 20.43
N THR A 310 18.54 -19.00 19.80
CA THR A 310 19.99 -18.88 19.58
C THR A 310 20.74 -18.37 20.82
N ASN A 311 20.21 -17.33 21.47
CA ASN A 311 20.72 -16.74 22.71
C ASN A 311 19.72 -15.70 23.23
N THR A 312 19.93 -15.24 24.46
CA THR A 312 19.09 -14.27 25.16
C THR A 312 19.95 -13.16 25.77
N TYR A 313 20.91 -12.61 25.00
CA TYR A 313 21.70 -11.48 25.49
C TYR A 313 20.82 -10.25 25.75
N PRO A 314 21.16 -9.39 26.73
CA PRO A 314 20.49 -8.11 26.91
C PRO A 314 20.55 -7.29 25.61
N ASP A 315 19.39 -6.96 25.05
CA ASP A 315 19.24 -6.18 23.82
C ASP A 315 17.82 -5.61 23.77
N HIS A 316 17.66 -4.39 23.26
CA HIS A 316 16.36 -3.69 23.20
C HIS A 316 15.56 -3.72 24.52
N GLU A 317 16.25 -3.49 25.66
CA GLU A 317 15.66 -3.48 27.01
C GLU A 317 14.57 -2.40 27.17
N ASP A 318 14.63 -1.33 26.37
CA ASP A 318 13.60 -0.31 26.25
C ASP A 318 12.23 -0.86 25.81
N ILE A 319 12.23 -1.96 25.03
CA ILE A 319 11.01 -2.60 24.52
C ILE A 319 10.71 -3.91 25.26
N GLN A 320 11.74 -4.67 25.61
CA GLN A 320 11.61 -6.02 26.16
C GLN A 320 11.58 -6.08 27.69
N GLY A 321 11.93 -4.98 28.35
CA GLY A 321 11.93 -4.85 29.81
C GLY A 321 13.30 -4.40 30.33
N PRO A 322 13.31 -3.74 31.49
CA PRO A 322 14.45 -2.94 31.96
C PRO A 322 15.70 -3.75 32.35
N ALA A 323 15.63 -5.08 32.36
CA ALA A 323 16.75 -5.94 32.69
C ALA A 323 16.86 -7.11 31.71
N GLY A 324 18.08 -7.58 31.46
CA GLY A 324 18.35 -8.70 30.55
C GLY A 324 17.57 -9.98 30.85
N PHE A 325 17.15 -10.23 32.09
CA PHE A 325 16.27 -11.35 32.42
C PHE A 325 14.89 -11.23 31.73
N ASN A 326 14.36 -10.02 31.56
CA ASN A 326 13.10 -9.79 30.85
C ASN A 326 13.23 -10.13 29.37
N VAL A 327 14.40 -9.91 28.76
CA VAL A 327 14.67 -10.34 27.37
C VAL A 327 14.51 -11.86 27.27
N ALA A 328 15.01 -12.62 28.24
CA ALA A 328 14.83 -14.08 28.28
C ALA A 328 13.35 -14.48 28.48
N GLU A 329 12.58 -13.78 29.32
CA GLU A 329 11.14 -14.02 29.49
C GLU A 329 10.35 -13.77 28.20
N VAL A 330 10.65 -12.67 27.52
CA VAL A 330 10.06 -12.32 26.23
C VAL A 330 10.38 -13.39 25.21
N ILE A 331 11.65 -13.82 25.14
CA ILE A 331 12.12 -14.91 24.28
C ILE A 331 11.42 -16.25 24.56
N ALA A 332 11.24 -16.60 25.83
CA ALA A 332 10.51 -17.80 26.25
C ALA A 332 9.05 -17.80 25.77
N GLY A 333 8.45 -16.62 25.57
CA GLY A 333 7.11 -16.45 25.00
C GLY A 333 6.92 -17.10 23.62
N PHE A 334 8.01 -17.29 22.87
CA PHE A 334 8.05 -17.93 21.55
C PHE A 334 8.17 -19.45 21.59
N ILE A 335 8.39 -20.05 22.74
CA ILE A 335 8.42 -21.50 22.85
C ILE A 335 6.99 -22.04 22.61
N PRO A 336 6.77 -22.94 21.63
CA PRO A 336 5.46 -23.52 21.36
C PRO A 336 4.88 -24.18 22.62
N ARG A 337 3.57 -24.02 22.84
CA ARG A 337 2.88 -24.62 24.01
C ARG A 337 2.64 -26.12 23.86
N LYS A 338 2.74 -26.62 22.63
CA LYS A 338 2.50 -28.03 22.27
C LYS A 338 3.65 -28.46 21.36
N ILE A 339 4.67 -29.08 21.94
CA ILE A 339 5.57 -29.94 21.16
C ILE A 339 4.71 -31.17 20.82
N HIS A 340 4.38 -31.36 19.55
CA HIS A 340 3.32 -32.29 19.14
C HIS A 340 3.69 -33.74 19.48
N SER A 341 2.95 -34.35 20.40
CA SER A 341 2.69 -35.80 20.39
C SER A 341 1.90 -36.11 19.12
N SER A 342 2.55 -36.70 18.13
CA SER A 342 2.01 -37.02 16.81
C SER A 342 0.74 -37.86 16.86
N ASN A 343 -0.42 -37.29 16.52
CA ASN A 343 -1.49 -38.07 15.90
C ASN A 343 -1.20 -38.13 14.39
N HIS A 344 -0.32 -39.07 14.03
CA HIS A 344 -0.16 -39.49 12.65
C HIS A 344 -1.52 -40.04 12.18
N ARG A 345 -2.27 -39.23 11.41
CA ARG A 345 -3.31 -39.80 10.54
C ARG A 345 -2.56 -40.68 9.54
N ARG A 346 -2.63 -41.99 9.74
CA ARG A 346 -2.35 -42.98 8.70
C ARG A 346 -3.14 -42.58 7.47
N THR A 347 -2.47 -42.03 6.47
CA THR A 347 -2.96 -42.05 5.11
C THR A 347 -2.90 -43.51 4.69
N ASN A 348 -4.06 -44.18 4.66
CA ASN A 348 -4.21 -45.44 3.95
C ASN A 348 -3.95 -45.14 2.47
N ASP A 349 -2.74 -45.43 2.02
CA ASP A 349 -2.42 -45.53 0.60
C ASP A 349 -2.70 -46.97 0.16
N PRO A 350 -3.75 -47.24 -0.65
CA PRO A 350 -3.91 -48.55 -1.25
C PRO A 350 -2.92 -48.66 -2.40
N HIS A 351 -1.81 -49.37 -2.19
CA HIS A 351 -0.98 -49.85 -3.27
C HIS A 351 -1.85 -50.48 -4.38
N PRO A 352 -1.64 -50.13 -5.66
CA PRO A 352 -2.26 -50.88 -6.74
C PRO A 352 -1.61 -52.26 -6.77
N LYS A 353 -2.42 -53.29 -6.55
CA LYS A 353 -2.02 -54.68 -6.84
C LYS A 353 -1.59 -54.77 -8.31
N ARG A 354 -0.35 -55.18 -8.53
CA ARG A 354 0.07 -55.98 -9.68
C ARG A 354 0.96 -57.09 -9.18
#